data_AF-A0A652NT45-F1
#
_entry.id   AF-A0A652NT45-F1
#
_cell.length_a   1.000
_cell.length_b   1.000
_cell.length_c   1.000
_cell.angle_alpha   90.00
_cell.angle_beta   90.00
_cell.angle_gamma   90.00
#
_symmetry.space_group_name_H-M   'P 1'
#
loop_
_entity.id
_entity.type
_entity.pdbx_description
1 polymer ?
#
loop_
_entity_poly.entity_id
_entity_poly.type
_entity_poly.pdbx_seq_one_letter_code
_entity_poly.pdbx_strand_id
1 'polypeptide(L)' 'MTDRAGRPGIAHSASSAESGQPTRYTFIIEANTGSLLPQEEPLTETAGRLNVPVPSVISYTVYLGGAS' A
#
# COMPACT_ATOMS: atom_id res chain seq x y z
N MET A 1 -1.50 1.01 -12.88
CA MET A 1 -0.49 0.62 -11.87
C MET A 1 -0.30 -0.88 -11.97
N THR A 2 0.88 -1.41 -11.69
CA THR A 2 1.14 -2.85 -11.66
C THR A 2 1.75 -3.20 -10.31
N ASP A 3 1.24 -4.25 -9.65
CA ASP A 3 1.82 -4.70 -8.38
C ASP A 3 3.16 -5.46 -8.58
N ARG A 4 3.81 -5.84 -7.48
CA ARG A 4 5.08 -6.60 -7.54
C ARG A 4 4.90 -8.04 -8.05
N ALA A 5 3.67 -8.53 -8.16
CA ALA A 5 3.35 -9.81 -8.79
C ALA A 5 3.02 -9.68 -10.29
N GLY A 6 3.14 -8.48 -10.88
CA GLY A 6 2.91 -8.24 -12.30
C GLY A 6 1.44 -8.06 -12.68
N ARG A 7 0.52 -7.93 -11.71
CA ARG A 7 -0.93 -7.81 -11.94
C ARG A 7 -1.32 -6.35 -12.11
N PRO A 8 -2.06 -5.99 -13.18
CA PRO A 8 -2.51 -4.61 -13.39
C PRO A 8 -3.70 -4.27 -12.48
N GLY A 9 -3.80 -3.00 -12.10
CA GLY A 9 -4.98 -2.47 -11.42
C GLY A 9 -4.97 -0.95 -11.25
N ILE A 10 -6.01 -0.46 -10.58
CA ILE A 10 -6.23 0.95 -10.29
C ILE A 10 -5.72 1.24 -8.87
N ALA A 11 -4.83 2.21 -8.74
CA ALA A 11 -4.29 2.62 -7.45
C ALA A 11 -5.21 3.65 -6.79
N HIS A 12 -5.63 3.37 -5.56
CA HIS A 12 -6.32 4.30 -4.68
C HIS A 12 -5.43 4.63 -3.50
N SER A 13 -5.58 5.82 -2.91
CA SER A 13 -4.82 6.17 -1.72
C SER A 13 -5.68 6.91 -0.71
N ALA A 14 -5.44 6.61 0.56
CA ALA A 14 -6.10 7.24 1.69
C ALA A 14 -5.04 7.71 2.68
N SER A 15 -5.23 8.91 3.24
CA SER A 15 -4.39 9.40 4.34
C SER A 15 -5.16 9.27 5.65
N SER A 16 -4.50 8.78 6.69
CA SER A 16 -5.06 8.65 8.04
C SER A 16 -4.04 9.15 9.07
N ALA A 17 -4.53 9.76 10.15
CA ALA A 17 -3.71 10.12 11.32
C ALA A 17 -4.12 9.35 12.58
N GLU A 18 -5.08 8.41 12.46
CA GLU A 18 -5.68 7.69 13.60
C GLU A 18 -4.67 6.77 14.33
N SER A 19 -3.62 6.33 13.64
CA SER A 19 -2.54 5.52 14.22
C SER A 19 -1.51 6.35 15.03
N GLY A 20 -1.74 7.66 15.19
CA GLY A 20 -0.84 8.58 15.90
C GLY A 20 0.26 9.20 15.04
N GLN A 21 0.44 8.73 13.80
CA GLN A 21 1.32 9.35 12.80
C GLN A 21 0.58 9.47 11.47
N PRO A 22 0.72 10.60 10.73
CA PRO A 22 0.19 10.71 9.38
C PRO A 22 0.72 9.57 8.51
N THR A 23 -0.20 8.71 8.10
CA THR A 23 0.06 7.49 7.36
C THR A 23 -0.72 7.54 6.06
N ARG A 24 -0.05 7.30 4.95
CA ARG A 24 -0.70 7.13 3.66
C ARG A 24 -0.78 5.64 3.36
N TYR A 25 -1.96 5.17 2.99
CA TYR A 25 -2.18 3.83 2.48
C TYR A 25 -2.41 3.90 0.97
N THR A 26 -1.81 2.96 0.23
CA THR A 26 -2.07 2.77 -1.19
C THR A 26 -2.60 1.36 -1.42
N PHE A 27 -3.69 1.25 -2.16
CA PHE A 27 -4.35 0.00 -2.50
C PHE A 27 -4.38 -0.12 -4.02
N ILE A 28 -4.01 -1.28 -4.58
CA ILE A 28 -4.25 -1.54 -6.01
C ILE A 28 -5.42 -2.51 -6.12
N ILE A 29 -6.47 -2.08 -6.80
CA ILE A 29 -7.70 -2.85 -7.00
C ILE A 29 -7.75 -3.33 -8.45
N GLU A 30 -7.99 -4.62 -8.64
CA GLU A 30 -8.23 -5.20 -9.97
C GLU A 30 -9.61 -4.75 -10.48
N ALA A 31 -9.66 -4.22 -11.69
CA ALA A 31 -10.83 -3.49 -12.17
C ALA A 31 -12.05 -4.38 -12.48
N ASN A 32 -11.84 -5.64 -12.87
CA ASN A 32 -12.93 -6.52 -13.30
C ASN A 32 -13.64 -7.21 -12.12
N THR A 33 -12.91 -7.50 -11.05
CA THR A 33 -13.35 -8.29 -9.89
C THR A 33 -13.46 -7.47 -8.62
N GLY A 34 -12.83 -6.29 -8.56
CA GLY A 34 -12.70 -5.51 -7.33
C GLY A 34 -11.72 -6.12 -6.32
N SER A 35 -10.96 -7.14 -6.71
CA SER A 35 -10.00 -7.80 -5.81
C SER A 35 -8.90 -6.83 -5.39
N LEU A 36 -8.60 -6.80 -4.09
CA LEU A 36 -7.41 -6.13 -3.58
C LEU A 36 -6.17 -6.94 -3.94
N LEU A 37 -5.23 -6.33 -4.67
CA LEU A 37 -4.03 -7.00 -5.17
C LEU A 37 -2.87 -6.87 -4.15
N PRO A 38 -2.33 -5.67 -3.88
CA PRO A 38 -1.55 -5.37 -2.69
C PRO A 38 -2.11 -4.19 -1.89
N GLN A 39 -1.58 -4.06 -0.68
CA GLN A 39 -1.64 -2.86 0.15
C GLN A 39 -0.22 -2.37 0.43
N GLU A 40 -0.01 -1.06 0.33
CA GLU A 40 1.24 -0.39 0.72
C GLU A 40 0.99 0.66 1.79
N GLU A 41 1.97 0.85 2.66
CA GLU A 41 2.01 1.91 3.65
C GLU A 41 3.28 2.77 3.43
N PRO A 42 3.22 3.79 2.58
CA PRO A 42 4.28 4.78 2.45
C PRO A 42 4.31 5.78 3.62
N LEU A 43 5.49 5.97 4.20
CA LEU A 43 5.85 7.16 4.97
C LEU A 43 6.22 8.29 4.02
N THR A 44 5.45 9.38 4.05
CA THR A 44 5.65 10.52 3.14
C THR A 44 6.22 11.77 3.82
N GLU A 45 6.07 11.94 5.13
CA GLU A 45 6.39 13.21 5.81
C GLU A 45 7.21 13.09 7.10
N THR A 46 6.97 12.08 7.94
CA THR A 46 7.73 11.90 9.19
C THR A 46 7.78 10.42 9.55
N ALA A 47 8.97 9.90 9.81
CA ALA A 47 9.17 8.52 10.26
C ALA A 47 9.04 8.35 11.79
N GLY A 48 8.89 9.45 12.53
CA GLY A 48 8.83 9.45 14.00
C GLY A 48 10.06 8.80 14.63
N ARG A 49 9.85 7.68 15.34
CA ARG A 49 10.93 6.89 15.96
C ARG A 49 11.56 5.86 15.01
N LEU A 50 11.00 5.64 13.83
CA LEU A 50 11.63 4.79 12.82
C LEU A 50 12.82 5.56 12.22
N ASN A 51 14.02 5.00 12.36
CA ASN A 51 15.24 5.57 11.77
C ASN A 51 15.34 5.22 10.28
N VAL A 52 14.35 5.64 9.48
CA VAL A 52 14.26 5.35 8.04
C VAL A 52 14.16 6.65 7.21
N PRO A 53 14.69 6.67 5.98
CA PRO A 53 14.57 7.82 5.09
C PRO A 53 13.11 8.08 4.69
N VAL A 54 12.74 9.33 4.42
CA VAL A 54 11.44 9.71 3.86
C VAL A 54 11.65 10.29 2.45
N PRO A 55 10.85 9.90 1.44
CA PRO A 55 9.76 8.93 1.50
C PRO A 55 10.25 7.47 1.44
N SER A 56 9.59 6.57 2.17
CA SER A 56 9.85 5.12 2.13
C SER A 56 8.57 4.31 2.29
N VAL A 57 8.49 3.14 1.65
CA VAL A 57 7.44 2.15 1.93
C VAL A 57 7.86 1.32 3.13
N ILE A 58 7.11 1.43 4.23
CA ILE A 58 7.41 0.71 5.49
C ILE A 58 6.66 -0.60 5.65
N SER A 59 5.54 -0.75 4.92
CA SER A 59 4.79 -2.00 4.88
C SER A 59 4.30 -2.27 3.46
N TYR A 60 4.35 -3.54 3.07
CA TYR A 60 3.86 -4.01 1.78
C TYR A 60 3.33 -5.43 1.94
N THR A 61 2.04 -5.62 1.67
CA THR A 61 1.38 -6.92 1.71
C THR A 61 0.82 -7.24 0.33
N VAL A 62 1.14 -8.42 -0.21
CA VAL A 62 0.56 -8.95 -1.45
C VAL A 62 -0.47 -10.00 -1.10
N TYR A 63 -1.67 -9.87 -1.65
CA TYR A 63 -2.71 -10.88 -1.55
C TYR A 63 -2.70 -11.73 -2.81
N LEU A 64 -2.27 -12.98 -2.66
CA LEU A 64 -2.34 -13.99 -3.71
C LEU A 64 -3.61 -14.80 -3.50
N GLY A 65 -4.40 -14.99 -4.55
CA GLY A 65 -5.50 -15.96 -4.52
C GLY A 65 -4.91 -17.35 -4.29
N GLY A 66 -5.59 -18.17 -3.48
CA GLY A 66 -5.22 -19.58 -3.35
C GLY A 66 -5.16 -20.22 -4.73
N ALA A 67 -4.15 -21.05 -4.99
CA ALA A 67 -4.11 -21.88 -6.18
C ALA A 67 -5.34 -22.80 -6.14
N SER A 68 -6.33 -22.52 -7.00
CA SER A 68 -7.45 -23.41 -7.27
C SER A 68 -6.98 -24.66 -7.98
#